data_AF-C5K720-F1
#
_entry.id   AF-C5K720-F1
#
_cell.length_a   1.000
_cell.length_b   1.000
_cell.length_c   1.000
_cell.angle_alpha   90.00
_cell.angle_beta   90.00
_cell.angle_gamma   90.00
#
_symmetry.space_group_name_H-M   'P 1'
#
loop_
_entity.id
_entity.type
_entity.pdbx_description
1 polymer ?
#
loop_
_entity_poly.entity_id
_entity_poly.type
_entity_poly.pdbx_seq_one_letter_code
_entity_poly.pdbx_strand_id
1 'polypeptide(L)'
;MSVYYCIVHAGALATTGPIRPHDGSCGAEGDTIITAKLFGHIDQYAYWFIDLLVGTPQQRTSLIVDTGSTLPGFTCEIPKAHVGNHIDPHFDINKSSTAKWLSCDDCPATFRTQCREDKCYYHQSYTEGSSIEGYWFEDYVSLDDHDELNPAVMTKLGCHTSENKLFYTQKANGIMGMAPSRGGGRTVLETLFDSKENPVDKSLFSMCLATWGGQLVVGGYNATRHTYRSSVVSIVIEAFRSSVSWAPMSTDRGYYYISIQSLGVYPEDQPSTVKAVTGAKEISTDQASFGDAMVDSGTTYT
;
A
#
# COMPACT_ATOMS: atom_id res chain seq x y z
N MET A 1 -10.76 4.40 13.95
CA MET A 1 -10.55 3.18 13.15
C MET A 1 -9.06 2.88 13.26
N SER A 2 -8.67 1.90 14.07
CA SER A 2 -7.25 1.62 14.32
C SER A 2 -6.71 0.79 13.15
N VAL A 3 -5.93 1.41 12.26
CA VAL A 3 -5.20 0.69 11.21
C VAL A 3 -3.86 0.28 11.79
N TYR A 4 -3.62 -1.02 11.91
CA TYR A 4 -2.33 -1.56 12.36
C TYR A 4 -1.51 -1.97 11.14
N TYR A 5 -0.23 -1.62 11.14
CA TYR A 5 0.69 -1.98 10.07
C TYR A 5 1.53 -3.18 10.47
N CYS A 6 1.71 -4.10 9.53
CA CYS A 6 2.64 -5.21 9.67
C CYS A 6 3.97 -4.79 9.00
N ILE A 7 4.92 -4.24 9.75
CA ILE A 7 6.33 -4.25 9.32
C ILE A 7 6.93 -5.51 9.95
N VAL A 8 7.07 -6.57 9.15
CA VAL A 8 7.61 -7.84 9.62
C VAL A 8 9.11 -7.70 9.80
N HIS A 9 9.54 -7.45 11.05
CA HIS A 9 10.94 -7.57 11.44
C HIS A 9 11.13 -8.89 12.20
N ALA A 10 12.06 -9.73 11.74
CA ALA A 10 12.47 -10.93 12.46
C ALA A 10 13.41 -10.55 13.62
N GLY A 11 12.89 -10.40 14.84
CA GLY A 11 13.68 -10.12 16.04
C GLY A 11 12.92 -10.46 17.33
N ALA A 12 13.61 -11.09 18.29
CA ALA A 12 13.07 -11.86 19.42
C ALA A 12 12.46 -11.07 20.62
N LEU A 13 11.68 -11.80 21.43
CA LEU A 13 10.90 -11.41 22.62
C LEU A 13 11.65 -10.69 23.78
N ALA A 14 10.94 -9.78 24.51
CA ALA A 14 10.46 -10.00 25.91
C ALA A 14 10.15 -8.72 26.76
N THR A 15 8.86 -8.38 26.90
CA THR A 15 8.12 -7.86 28.10
C THR A 15 8.65 -6.75 29.04
N THR A 16 7.86 -5.68 29.25
CA THR A 16 7.01 -5.36 30.45
C THR A 16 6.04 -4.20 30.11
N GLY A 17 4.73 -4.35 30.35
CA GLY A 17 3.59 -3.56 29.78
C GLY A 17 3.35 -2.12 30.32
N PRO A 18 2.17 -1.47 30.11
CA PRO A 18 0.84 -1.97 29.65
C PRO A 18 0.37 -1.33 28.31
N ILE A 19 -0.47 -1.98 27.50
CA ILE A 19 -1.95 -1.87 27.43
C ILE A 19 -2.47 -3.13 26.73
N ARG A 20 -3.49 -3.78 27.31
CA ARG A 20 -4.17 -4.92 26.70
C ARG A 20 -5.16 -4.42 25.65
N PRO A 21 -5.16 -4.95 24.41
CA PRO A 21 -6.32 -4.86 23.54
C PRO A 21 -7.42 -5.66 24.22
N HIS A 22 -8.39 -4.97 24.83
CA HIS A 22 -9.68 -5.58 25.05
C HIS A 22 -10.29 -5.81 23.65
N ASP A 23 -10.47 -7.09 23.33
CA ASP A 23 -11.04 -7.66 22.10
C ASP A 23 -10.05 -8.04 20.97
N GLY A 24 -9.43 -9.20 21.13
CA GLY A 24 -9.47 -10.30 20.14
C GLY A 24 -9.16 -10.05 18.66
N SER A 25 -7.94 -10.43 18.26
CA SER A 25 -7.54 -10.89 16.91
C SER A 25 -7.11 -9.83 15.87
N CYS A 26 -5.86 -9.37 15.96
CA CYS A 26 -5.14 -8.93 14.76
C CYS A 26 -4.69 -10.20 14.00
N GLY A 27 -5.37 -10.55 12.90
CA GLY A 27 -5.02 -11.66 11.98
C GLY A 27 -4.89 -13.07 12.58
N ALA A 28 -5.78 -14.02 12.27
CA ALA A 28 -5.61 -15.43 12.63
C ALA A 28 -5.37 -16.31 11.40
N GLU A 29 -4.71 -17.46 11.59
CA GLU A 29 -4.62 -18.51 10.57
C GLU A 29 -6.06 -18.96 10.24
N GLY A 30 -6.52 -18.68 9.01
CA GLY A 30 -7.90 -18.95 8.57
C GLY A 30 -8.76 -17.72 8.26
N ASP A 31 -8.23 -16.49 8.40
CA ASP A 31 -8.97 -15.29 8.00
C ASP A 31 -9.21 -15.25 6.47
N THR A 32 -10.38 -14.75 6.05
CA THR A 32 -10.70 -14.44 4.66
C THR A 32 -9.86 -13.23 4.22
N ILE A 33 -8.86 -13.50 3.39
CA ILE A 33 -7.92 -12.51 2.85
C ILE A 33 -8.00 -12.45 1.34
N ILE A 34 -7.64 -11.29 0.79
CA ILE A 34 -7.40 -11.07 -0.63
C ILE A 34 -5.89 -10.89 -0.79
N THR A 35 -5.27 -11.68 -1.64
CA THR A 35 -3.84 -11.61 -1.93
C THR A 35 -3.59 -10.96 -3.28
N ALA A 36 -2.45 -10.29 -3.43
CA ALA A 36 -1.98 -9.81 -4.72
C ALA A 36 -0.47 -9.94 -4.78
N LYS A 37 0.04 -10.38 -5.93
CA LYS A 37 1.48 -10.45 -6.16
C LYS A 37 2.04 -9.03 -6.31
N LEU A 38 3.09 -8.73 -5.55
CA LEU A 38 3.88 -7.53 -5.77
C LEU A 38 5.02 -7.83 -6.73
N PHE A 39 5.25 -6.92 -7.64
CA PHE A 39 6.43 -6.82 -8.49
C PHE A 39 7.25 -5.60 -8.04
N GLY A 40 8.53 -5.57 -8.36
CA GLY A 40 9.38 -4.44 -7.99
C GLY A 40 10.78 -4.86 -7.58
N HIS A 41 11.64 -3.86 -7.48
CA HIS A 41 13.03 -3.95 -7.05
C HIS A 41 13.57 -2.54 -6.80
N ILE A 42 14.37 -2.36 -5.77
CA ILE A 42 14.90 -1.04 -5.39
C ILE A 42 15.76 -0.40 -6.51
N ASP A 43 16.70 -1.16 -7.09
CA ASP A 43 17.59 -0.62 -8.13
C ASP A 43 16.98 -0.52 -9.53
N GLN A 44 16.03 -1.41 -9.89
CA GLN A 44 15.50 -1.46 -11.26
C GLN A 44 14.28 -0.56 -11.45
N TYR A 45 13.43 -0.51 -10.43
CA TYR A 45 12.16 0.21 -10.49
C TYR A 45 12.13 1.37 -9.50
N ALA A 46 12.78 1.22 -8.33
CA ALA A 46 12.69 2.15 -7.19
C ALA A 46 11.31 2.19 -6.51
N TYR A 47 10.42 1.23 -6.83
CA TYR A 47 9.10 1.06 -6.23
C TYR A 47 8.61 -0.39 -6.37
N TRP A 48 7.52 -0.71 -5.67
CA TRP A 48 6.75 -1.94 -5.84
C TRP A 48 5.36 -1.63 -6.40
N PHE A 49 4.87 -2.52 -7.25
CA PHE A 49 3.60 -2.38 -7.94
C PHE A 49 2.83 -3.70 -7.98
N ILE A 50 1.53 -3.62 -8.19
CA ILE A 50 0.63 -4.76 -8.42
C ILE A 50 -0.02 -4.65 -9.80
N ASP A 51 -0.58 -5.76 -10.26
CA ASP A 51 -1.50 -5.77 -11.38
C ASP A 51 -2.94 -5.62 -10.86
N LEU A 52 -3.68 -4.69 -11.45
CA LEU A 52 -5.11 -4.46 -11.19
C LEU A 52 -5.89 -4.80 -12.46
N LEU A 53 -6.93 -5.60 -12.32
CA LEU A 53 -7.85 -5.92 -13.40
C LEU A 53 -9.04 -4.97 -13.33
N VAL A 54 -9.28 -4.21 -14.40
CA VAL A 54 -10.28 -3.13 -14.45
C VAL A 54 -11.28 -3.38 -15.57
N GLY A 55 -12.57 -3.26 -15.25
CA GLY A 55 -13.66 -3.22 -16.22
C GLY A 55 -14.20 -4.57 -16.68
N THR A 56 -15.17 -4.50 -17.61
CA THR A 56 -15.89 -5.65 -18.14
C THR A 56 -15.96 -5.62 -19.67
N PRO A 57 -15.19 -6.45 -20.41
CA PRO A 57 -14.20 -7.41 -19.91
C PRO A 57 -13.00 -6.72 -19.24
N GLN A 58 -12.30 -7.48 -18.40
CA GLN A 58 -11.16 -7.00 -17.62
C GLN A 58 -9.99 -6.60 -18.53
N GLN A 59 -9.41 -5.44 -18.22
CA GLN A 59 -8.16 -4.92 -18.77
C GLN A 59 -7.15 -4.80 -17.63
N ARG A 60 -5.94 -5.32 -17.82
CA ARG A 60 -4.88 -5.25 -16.81
C ARG A 60 -4.17 -3.90 -16.86
N THR A 61 -3.86 -3.34 -15.69
CA THR A 61 -3.01 -2.17 -15.51
C THR A 61 -2.11 -2.33 -14.28
N SER A 62 -0.83 -1.98 -14.41
CA SER A 62 0.16 -2.07 -13.33
C SER A 62 0.19 -0.78 -12.50
N LEU A 63 -0.04 -0.82 -11.19
CA LEU A 63 0.00 0.37 -10.33
C LEU A 63 1.00 0.26 -9.19
N ILE A 64 1.77 1.33 -8.97
CA ILE A 64 2.61 1.49 -7.78
C ILE A 64 1.73 1.43 -6.53
N VAL A 65 2.10 0.62 -5.54
CA VAL A 65 1.40 0.56 -4.26
C VAL A 65 1.99 1.61 -3.34
N ASP A 66 1.23 2.66 -3.04
CA ASP A 66 1.73 3.86 -2.38
C ASP A 66 0.94 4.17 -1.09
N THR A 67 1.54 3.89 0.07
CA THR A 67 0.95 4.24 1.37
C THR A 67 1.10 5.72 1.74
N GLY A 68 1.80 6.51 0.93
CA GLY A 68 1.98 7.96 1.03
C GLY A 68 0.99 8.79 0.21
N SER A 69 0.02 8.18 -0.48
CA SER A 69 -1.05 8.91 -1.18
C SER A 69 -2.39 8.17 -1.17
N THR A 70 -3.45 8.84 -1.62
CA THR A 70 -4.83 8.29 -1.63
C THR A 70 -5.38 8.03 -3.02
N LEU A 71 -4.73 8.50 -4.09
CA LEU A 71 -5.29 8.48 -5.44
C LEU A 71 -5.05 7.12 -6.11
N PRO A 72 -6.10 6.40 -6.56
CA PRO A 72 -5.96 5.27 -7.47
C PRO A 72 -6.16 5.74 -8.92
N GLY A 73 -5.11 5.79 -9.71
CA GLY A 73 -5.20 6.26 -11.09
C GLY A 73 -4.08 5.77 -11.99
N PHE A 74 -4.37 5.69 -13.28
CA PHE A 74 -3.46 5.17 -14.29
C PHE A 74 -3.78 5.75 -15.67
N THR A 75 -2.87 5.50 -16.62
CA THR A 75 -3.00 5.98 -18.00
C THR A 75 -4.16 5.35 -18.76
N CYS A 76 -4.85 6.21 -19.52
CA CYS A 76 -6.00 5.84 -20.33
C CYS A 76 -5.81 6.19 -21.80
N GLU A 77 -6.45 5.41 -22.66
CA GLU A 77 -6.48 5.64 -24.10
C GLU A 77 -7.39 6.84 -24.40
N ILE A 78 -6.81 8.04 -24.38
CA ILE A 78 -7.50 9.30 -24.66
C ILE A 78 -6.79 10.01 -25.81
N PRO A 79 -7.50 10.45 -26.86
CA PRO A 79 -6.89 11.17 -27.96
C PRO A 79 -6.12 12.40 -27.47
N LYS A 80 -4.85 12.51 -27.90
CA LYS A 80 -3.93 13.62 -27.56
C LYS A 80 -3.55 13.71 -26.07
N ALA A 81 -3.74 12.64 -25.29
CA ALA A 81 -3.19 12.57 -23.94
C ALA A 81 -1.65 12.68 -23.97
N HIS A 82 -1.08 13.35 -22.98
CA HIS A 82 0.36 13.49 -22.79
C HIS A 82 0.85 12.53 -21.69
N VAL A 83 0.86 11.24 -22.00
CA VAL A 83 1.20 10.17 -21.05
C VAL A 83 2.43 9.40 -21.52
N GLY A 84 3.10 8.73 -20.58
CA GLY A 84 4.28 7.92 -20.84
C GLY A 84 3.99 6.62 -21.60
N ASN A 85 5.04 5.87 -21.95
CA ASN A 85 4.89 4.47 -22.38
C ASN A 85 5.18 3.55 -21.19
N HIS A 86 4.20 2.73 -20.81
CA HIS A 86 4.25 1.89 -19.61
C HIS A 86 4.27 0.40 -19.96
N ILE A 87 4.26 -0.46 -18.92
CA ILE A 87 4.28 -1.92 -19.07
C ILE A 87 3.01 -2.42 -19.77
N ASP A 88 1.84 -1.97 -19.32
CA ASP A 88 0.57 -2.36 -19.92
C ASP A 88 0.08 -1.32 -20.93
N PRO A 89 -0.76 -1.72 -21.90
CA PRO A 89 -1.48 -0.77 -22.74
C PRO A 89 -2.30 0.20 -21.90
N HIS A 90 -2.51 1.42 -22.39
CA HIS A 90 -3.42 2.37 -21.75
C HIS A 90 -4.83 1.80 -21.65
N PHE A 91 -5.49 2.05 -20.52
CA PHE A 91 -6.84 1.56 -20.29
C PHE A 91 -7.82 2.22 -21.27
N ASP A 92 -8.51 1.42 -22.07
CA ASP A 92 -9.52 1.92 -23.00
C ASP A 92 -10.89 1.82 -22.34
N ILE A 93 -11.38 2.96 -21.85
CA ILE A 93 -12.65 3.03 -21.15
C ILE A 93 -13.83 2.54 -22.01
N ASN A 94 -13.76 2.70 -23.34
CA ASN A 94 -14.84 2.31 -24.24
C ASN A 94 -14.92 0.80 -24.43
N LYS A 95 -13.87 0.06 -24.05
CA LYS A 95 -13.88 -1.41 -24.05
C LYS A 95 -14.51 -2.00 -22.79
N SER A 96 -14.73 -1.20 -21.75
CA SER A 96 -15.44 -1.65 -20.56
C SER A 96 -16.93 -1.27 -20.64
N SER A 97 -17.79 -2.28 -20.61
CA SER A 97 -19.25 -2.11 -20.57
C SER A 97 -19.78 -1.61 -19.22
N THR A 98 -18.95 -1.65 -18.18
CA THR A 98 -19.30 -1.20 -16.81
C THR A 98 -18.67 0.14 -16.43
N ALA A 99 -17.76 0.66 -17.25
CA ALA A 99 -17.13 1.94 -17.00
C ALA A 99 -18.11 3.11 -17.15
N LYS A 100 -18.01 4.07 -16.24
CA LYS A 100 -18.80 5.30 -16.29
C LYS A 100 -17.99 6.50 -15.84
N TRP A 101 -17.91 7.53 -16.68
CA TRP A 101 -17.32 8.82 -16.30
C TRP A 101 -18.11 9.45 -15.15
N LEU A 102 -17.41 10.01 -14.17
CA LEU A 102 -18.06 10.73 -13.08
C LEU A 102 -18.44 12.13 -13.53
N SER A 103 -19.70 12.49 -13.24
CA SER A 103 -20.17 13.86 -13.36
C SER A 103 -19.51 14.76 -12.31
N CYS A 104 -19.67 16.07 -12.45
CA CYS A 104 -19.14 17.01 -11.46
C CYS A 104 -19.77 16.88 -10.07
N ASP A 105 -21.01 16.39 -9.99
CA ASP A 105 -21.71 16.16 -8.72
C ASP A 105 -21.21 14.90 -8.00
N ASP A 106 -20.59 13.98 -8.75
CA ASP A 106 -20.09 12.70 -8.23
C ASP A 106 -18.60 12.74 -7.86
N CYS A 107 -17.96 13.91 -7.90
CA CYS A 107 -16.55 14.06 -7.58
C CYS A 107 -16.20 13.54 -6.17
N PRO A 108 -15.13 12.73 -6.02
CA PRO A 108 -14.67 12.33 -4.70
C PRO A 108 -14.09 13.55 -3.95
N ALA A 109 -14.73 13.90 -2.83
CA ALA A 109 -14.41 15.07 -2.01
C ALA A 109 -13.01 15.05 -1.35
N THR A 110 -12.36 13.89 -1.36
CA THR A 110 -10.99 13.67 -0.86
C THR A 110 -9.90 14.29 -1.72
N PHE A 111 -10.19 14.65 -2.96
CA PHE A 111 -9.19 15.08 -3.94
C PHE A 111 -9.39 16.54 -4.34
N ARG A 112 -8.31 17.17 -4.85
CA ARG A 112 -8.41 18.48 -5.49
C ARG A 112 -9.09 18.31 -6.85
N THR A 113 -10.42 18.32 -6.84
CA THR A 113 -11.24 18.15 -8.04
C THR A 113 -11.72 19.48 -8.58
N GLN A 114 -11.93 19.53 -9.89
CA GLN A 114 -12.56 20.64 -10.59
C GLN A 114 -13.57 20.07 -11.58
N CYS A 115 -14.65 20.81 -11.83
CA CYS A 115 -15.57 20.47 -12.91
C CYS A 115 -15.00 20.99 -14.25
N ARG A 116 -14.82 20.11 -15.24
CA ARG A 116 -14.43 20.48 -16.60
C ARG A 116 -15.26 19.68 -17.58
N GLU A 117 -15.99 20.36 -18.46
CA GLU A 117 -16.84 19.72 -19.49
C GLU A 117 -17.81 18.67 -18.90
N ASP A 118 -18.44 19.00 -17.77
CA ASP A 118 -19.35 18.12 -17.02
C ASP A 118 -18.72 16.81 -16.51
N LYS A 119 -17.38 16.77 -16.47
CA LYS A 119 -16.62 15.65 -15.90
C LYS A 119 -15.81 16.10 -14.70
N CYS A 120 -15.67 15.17 -13.77
CA CYS A 120 -14.84 15.37 -12.59
C CYS A 120 -13.34 15.30 -12.95
N TYR A 121 -12.69 16.45 -13.10
CA TYR A 121 -11.25 16.55 -13.34
C TYR A 121 -10.46 16.56 -12.02
N TYR A 122 -9.23 16.05 -12.03
CA TYR A 122 -8.30 16.15 -10.91
C TYR A 122 -6.88 16.51 -11.36
N HIS A 123 -6.12 17.04 -10.41
CA HIS A 123 -4.68 17.25 -10.52
C HIS A 123 -4.00 16.92 -9.19
N GLN A 124 -2.96 16.10 -9.25
CA GLN A 124 -2.17 15.67 -8.09
C GLN A 124 -0.69 15.95 -8.33
N SER A 125 0.00 16.49 -7.32
CA SER A 125 1.45 16.69 -7.31
C SER A 125 2.09 15.85 -6.21
N TYR A 126 3.30 15.36 -6.46
CA TYR A 126 4.06 14.51 -5.55
C TYR A 126 5.30 15.24 -5.03
N THR A 127 5.83 14.77 -3.90
CA THR A 127 6.99 15.37 -3.21
C THR A 127 8.28 15.30 -4.02
N GLU A 128 8.44 14.28 -4.87
CA GLU A 128 9.57 14.20 -5.82
C GLU A 128 9.45 15.22 -6.98
N GLY A 129 8.26 15.83 -7.12
CA GLY A 129 8.01 16.97 -7.98
C GLY A 129 7.29 16.65 -9.28
N SER A 130 6.92 15.41 -9.55
CA SER A 130 6.03 15.05 -10.66
C SER A 130 4.59 15.39 -10.33
N SER A 131 3.76 15.40 -11.37
CA SER A 131 2.33 15.60 -11.29
C SER A 131 1.62 14.76 -12.34
N ILE A 132 0.39 14.39 -11.98
CA ILE A 132 -0.56 13.71 -12.85
C ILE A 132 -1.88 14.48 -12.83
N GLU A 133 -2.59 14.44 -13.95
CA GLU A 133 -3.92 15.00 -14.05
C GLU A 133 -4.79 14.17 -14.99
N GLY A 134 -6.10 14.29 -14.82
CA GLY A 134 -7.03 13.43 -15.52
C GLY A 134 -8.47 13.64 -15.11
N TYR A 135 -9.30 12.65 -15.45
CA TYR A 135 -10.71 12.65 -15.11
C TYR A 135 -11.06 11.40 -14.30
N TRP A 136 -12.01 11.53 -13.39
CA TRP A 136 -12.51 10.40 -12.62
C TRP A 136 -13.57 9.62 -13.39
N PHE A 137 -13.51 8.30 -13.24
CA PHE A 137 -14.55 7.37 -13.66
C PHE A 137 -14.78 6.35 -12.54
N GLU A 138 -15.86 5.58 -12.65
CA GLU A 138 -16.12 4.40 -11.83
C GLU A 138 -16.11 3.15 -12.71
N ASP A 139 -15.54 2.07 -12.20
CA ASP A 139 -15.59 0.75 -12.81
C ASP A 139 -15.32 -0.35 -11.77
N TYR A 140 -15.55 -1.61 -12.15
CA TYR A 140 -15.17 -2.77 -11.36
C TYR A 140 -13.66 -2.98 -11.39
N VAL A 141 -13.08 -3.26 -10.22
CA VAL A 141 -11.67 -3.62 -10.07
C VAL A 141 -11.50 -4.86 -9.21
N SER A 142 -10.53 -5.70 -9.56
CA SER A 142 -10.06 -6.80 -8.70
C SER A 142 -8.53 -6.80 -8.70
N LEU A 143 -7.93 -7.07 -7.54
CA LEU A 143 -6.49 -7.29 -7.46
C LEU A 143 -6.12 -8.57 -8.22
N ASP A 144 -5.05 -8.59 -9.01
CA ASP A 144 -4.60 -9.82 -9.67
C ASP A 144 -3.68 -10.60 -8.72
N ASP A 145 -4.04 -11.86 -8.41
CA ASP A 145 -3.18 -12.78 -7.66
C ASP A 145 -2.58 -13.88 -8.55
N HIS A 146 -2.85 -13.89 -9.86
CA HIS A 146 -2.50 -14.91 -10.86
C HIS A 146 -2.98 -16.35 -10.57
N ASP A 147 -2.90 -16.78 -9.31
CA ASP A 147 -3.19 -18.12 -8.82
C ASP A 147 -4.65 -18.24 -8.32
N GLU A 148 -5.25 -17.13 -7.87
CA GLU A 148 -6.63 -17.06 -7.37
C GLU A 148 -7.40 -15.90 -8.01
N LEU A 149 -8.69 -16.13 -8.31
CA LEU A 149 -9.57 -15.08 -8.82
C LEU A 149 -10.11 -14.28 -7.64
N ASN A 150 -9.55 -13.10 -7.44
CA ASN A 150 -10.03 -12.18 -6.42
C ASN A 150 -11.39 -11.56 -6.79
N PRO A 151 -12.19 -11.21 -5.77
CA PRO A 151 -13.46 -10.54 -5.98
C PRO A 151 -13.28 -9.15 -6.60
N ALA A 152 -14.20 -8.78 -7.47
CA ALA A 152 -14.28 -7.44 -8.04
C ALA A 152 -15.14 -6.51 -7.17
N VAL A 153 -14.76 -5.25 -7.07
CA VAL A 153 -15.49 -4.19 -6.39
C VAL A 153 -15.62 -2.95 -7.29
N MET A 154 -16.79 -2.31 -7.29
CA MET A 154 -16.99 -1.05 -8.01
C MET A 154 -16.32 0.09 -7.23
N THR A 155 -15.43 0.84 -7.86
CA THR A 155 -14.72 1.95 -7.21
C THR A 155 -14.44 3.10 -8.17
N LYS A 156 -14.09 4.27 -7.60
CA LYS A 156 -13.71 5.47 -8.35
C LYS A 156 -12.21 5.42 -8.65
N LEU A 157 -11.84 5.73 -9.89
CA LEU A 157 -10.50 5.64 -10.44
C LEU A 157 -10.15 6.90 -11.23
N GLY A 158 -8.88 7.28 -11.21
CA GLY A 158 -8.32 8.37 -12.00
C GLY A 158 -7.82 7.89 -13.37
N CYS A 159 -8.23 8.58 -14.41
CA CYS A 159 -7.86 8.29 -15.79
C CYS A 159 -6.91 9.37 -16.30
N HIS A 160 -5.61 9.08 -16.36
CA HIS A 160 -4.57 10.08 -16.62
C HIS A 160 -4.68 10.58 -18.06
N THR A 161 -4.71 11.91 -18.21
CA THR A 161 -4.61 12.58 -19.52
C THR A 161 -3.27 13.28 -19.71
N SER A 162 -2.55 13.53 -18.62
CA SER A 162 -1.23 14.16 -18.67
C SER A 162 -0.39 13.72 -17.47
N GLU A 163 0.87 13.40 -17.74
CA GLU A 163 1.89 13.03 -16.79
C GLU A 163 3.15 13.84 -17.07
N ASN A 164 3.99 14.04 -16.04
CA ASN A 164 5.32 14.61 -16.26
C ASN A 164 6.40 13.86 -15.47
N LYS A 165 7.66 14.15 -15.81
CA LYS A 165 8.84 13.72 -15.05
C LYS A 165 8.85 12.20 -14.78
N LEU A 166 8.83 11.77 -13.52
CA LEU A 166 8.96 10.37 -13.17
C LEU A 166 7.75 9.56 -13.64
N PHE A 167 6.53 10.10 -13.48
CA PHE A 167 5.32 9.44 -13.98
C PHE A 167 5.35 9.22 -15.49
N TYR A 168 5.93 10.14 -16.27
CA TYR A 168 6.02 9.98 -17.72
C TYR A 168 7.00 8.87 -18.16
N THR A 169 7.98 8.53 -17.32
CA THR A 169 9.09 7.63 -17.69
C THR A 169 9.12 6.31 -16.90
N GLN A 170 8.34 6.22 -15.83
CA GLN A 170 8.22 5.01 -15.02
C GLN A 170 7.54 3.87 -15.79
N LYS A 171 7.77 2.64 -15.31
CA LYS A 171 7.26 1.42 -15.91
C LYS A 171 5.81 1.12 -15.55
N ALA A 172 5.41 1.32 -14.30
CA ALA A 172 4.02 1.16 -13.90
C ALA A 172 3.12 2.18 -14.60
N ASN A 173 1.90 1.78 -14.93
CA ASN A 173 0.89 2.58 -15.63
C ASN A 173 0.30 3.69 -14.77
N GLY A 174 0.52 3.63 -13.46
CA GLY A 174 -0.06 4.57 -12.51
C GLY A 174 0.26 4.21 -11.08
N ILE A 175 -0.63 4.61 -10.18
CA ILE A 175 -0.46 4.55 -8.74
C ILE A 175 -1.77 4.19 -8.06
N MET A 176 -1.69 3.31 -7.07
CA MET A 176 -2.77 2.94 -6.17
C MET A 176 -2.43 3.50 -4.79
N GLY A 177 -2.98 4.67 -4.48
CA GLY A 177 -2.90 5.26 -3.16
C GLY A 177 -3.59 4.39 -2.11
N MET A 178 -2.86 4.08 -1.04
CA MET A 178 -3.26 3.19 0.05
C MET A 178 -3.44 3.93 1.37
N ALA A 179 -3.19 5.24 1.42
CA ALA A 179 -3.40 6.05 2.62
C ALA A 179 -4.89 6.12 3.00
N PRO A 180 -5.22 6.32 4.29
CA PRO A 180 -6.60 6.51 4.72
C PRO A 180 -7.21 7.74 4.07
N SER A 181 -8.41 7.63 3.54
CA SER A 181 -9.08 8.75 2.91
C SER A 181 -9.51 9.80 3.93
N ARG A 182 -9.52 11.07 3.49
CA ARG A 182 -9.99 12.21 4.27
C ARG A 182 -11.16 12.91 3.58
N GLY A 183 -12.34 12.90 4.20
CA GLY A 183 -13.45 13.72 3.71
C GLY A 183 -14.34 13.07 2.65
N GLY A 184 -14.60 11.75 2.74
CA GLY A 184 -15.79 11.13 2.14
C GLY A 184 -15.63 10.45 0.77
N GLY A 185 -14.48 10.57 0.10
CA GLY A 185 -14.08 9.63 -0.96
C GLY A 185 -13.49 8.35 -0.35
N ARG A 186 -13.45 7.25 -1.10
CA ARG A 186 -12.82 5.98 -0.68
C ARG A 186 -11.65 5.62 -1.56
N THR A 187 -10.58 5.08 -0.98
CA THR A 187 -9.51 4.43 -1.75
C THR A 187 -9.94 3.03 -2.19
N VAL A 188 -9.19 2.40 -3.12
CA VAL A 188 -9.43 1.00 -3.51
C VAL A 188 -9.39 0.09 -2.27
N LEU A 189 -8.44 0.32 -1.37
CA LEU A 189 -8.28 -0.44 -0.14
C LEU A 189 -9.52 -0.33 0.77
N GLU A 190 -10.03 0.88 0.98
CA GLU A 190 -11.22 1.11 1.79
C GLU A 190 -12.47 0.52 1.14
N THR A 191 -12.58 0.57 -0.18
CA THR A 191 -13.67 -0.10 -0.90
C THR A 191 -13.63 -1.62 -0.70
N LEU A 192 -12.45 -2.24 -0.70
CA LEU A 192 -12.29 -3.67 -0.40
C LEU A 192 -12.68 -3.99 1.05
N PHE A 193 -12.30 -3.15 2.02
CA PHE A 193 -12.69 -3.32 3.42
C PHE A 193 -14.21 -3.18 3.64
N ASP A 194 -14.85 -2.25 2.93
CA ASP A 194 -16.27 -1.97 3.09
C ASP A 194 -17.18 -2.95 2.32
N SER A 195 -16.61 -3.75 1.42
CA SER A 195 -17.32 -4.70 0.57
C SER A 195 -18.23 -5.63 1.38
N LYS A 196 -19.52 -5.65 1.04
CA LYS A 196 -20.51 -6.55 1.65
C LYS A 196 -20.70 -7.86 0.89
N GLU A 197 -20.41 -7.83 -0.41
CA GLU A 197 -20.51 -9.01 -1.28
C GLU A 197 -19.31 -9.93 -1.08
N ASN A 198 -18.14 -9.35 -0.85
CA ASN A 198 -16.90 -10.08 -0.66
C ASN A 198 -16.17 -9.53 0.57
N PRO A 199 -16.70 -9.77 1.78
CA PRO A 199 -16.14 -9.22 3.00
C PRO A 199 -14.78 -9.85 3.28
N VAL A 200 -13.82 -9.00 3.64
CA VAL A 200 -12.62 -9.44 4.34
C VAL A 200 -12.84 -9.34 5.84
N ASP A 201 -12.13 -10.14 6.62
CA ASP A 201 -12.42 -10.24 8.06
C ASP A 201 -12.06 -8.97 8.84
N LYS A 202 -11.03 -8.24 8.38
CA LYS A 202 -10.47 -7.10 9.11
C LYS A 202 -10.11 -5.97 8.15
N SER A 203 -10.30 -4.73 8.60
CA SER A 203 -9.73 -3.54 7.93
C SER A 203 -8.22 -3.44 8.20
N LEU A 204 -7.48 -4.46 7.75
CA LEU A 204 -6.04 -4.64 7.91
C LEU A 204 -5.44 -4.96 6.54
N PHE A 205 -4.25 -4.45 6.26
CA PHE A 205 -3.45 -4.94 5.14
C PHE A 205 -2.02 -5.20 5.59
N SER A 206 -1.31 -6.06 4.87
CA SER A 206 0.11 -6.31 5.07
C SER A 206 0.86 -6.35 3.75
N MET A 207 2.11 -5.87 3.78
CA MET A 207 2.99 -5.84 2.62
C MET A 207 4.28 -6.58 2.98
N CYS A 208 4.59 -7.63 2.22
CA CYS A 208 5.83 -8.38 2.34
C CYS A 208 6.71 -8.07 1.13
N LEU A 209 7.50 -7.00 1.20
CA LEU A 209 8.42 -6.58 0.14
C LEU A 209 9.69 -7.44 0.20
N ALA A 210 10.01 -8.11 -0.90
CA ALA A 210 11.28 -8.81 -1.09
C ALA A 210 12.18 -8.00 -2.02
N THR A 211 13.45 -8.40 -2.14
CA THR A 211 14.38 -7.83 -3.14
C THR A 211 13.75 -7.82 -4.53
N TRP A 212 13.06 -8.90 -4.87
CA TRP A 212 12.30 -9.05 -6.11
C TRP A 212 10.84 -9.31 -5.79
N GLY A 213 10.00 -8.30 -6.01
CA GLY A 213 8.57 -8.38 -5.80
C GLY A 213 8.17 -8.58 -4.35
N GLY A 214 7.12 -9.35 -4.11
CA GLY A 214 6.56 -9.57 -2.79
C GLY A 214 5.11 -10.04 -2.81
N GLN A 215 4.40 -9.79 -1.73
CA GLN A 215 2.95 -10.02 -1.65
C GLN A 215 2.27 -8.89 -0.87
N LEU A 216 1.15 -8.41 -1.40
CA LEU A 216 0.18 -7.59 -0.71
C LEU A 216 -0.95 -8.51 -0.21
N VAL A 217 -1.40 -8.28 1.02
CA VAL A 217 -2.56 -8.98 1.61
C VAL A 217 -3.53 -7.94 2.14
N VAL A 218 -4.80 -8.06 1.81
CA VAL A 218 -5.92 -7.25 2.30
C VAL A 218 -6.82 -8.16 3.13
N GLY A 219 -7.26 -7.71 4.30
CA GLY A 219 -8.06 -8.51 5.24
C GLY A 219 -7.27 -9.10 6.41
N GLY A 220 -5.94 -9.11 6.34
CA GLY A 220 -5.13 -9.89 7.26
C GLY A 220 -3.63 -9.88 6.94
N TYR A 221 -2.96 -10.93 7.39
CA TYR A 221 -1.59 -11.25 7.00
C TYR A 221 -1.45 -12.76 6.79
N ASN A 222 -0.53 -13.17 5.92
CA ASN A 222 -0.28 -14.58 5.66
C ASN A 222 0.83 -15.13 6.56
N ALA A 223 0.45 -15.76 7.68
CA ALA A 223 1.40 -16.31 8.66
C ALA A 223 2.38 -17.36 8.06
N THR A 224 1.98 -18.08 7.01
CA THR A 224 2.84 -19.08 6.35
C THR A 224 4.05 -18.46 5.65
N ARG A 225 3.95 -17.17 5.29
CA ARG A 225 5.04 -16.41 4.65
C ARG A 225 6.05 -15.88 5.66
N HIS A 226 5.75 -15.94 6.95
CA HIS A 226 6.65 -15.45 7.99
C HIS A 226 7.66 -16.54 8.39
N THR A 227 8.61 -16.86 7.51
CA THR A 227 9.62 -17.89 7.79
C THR A 227 10.82 -17.31 8.52
N TYR A 228 11.12 -17.82 9.72
CA TYR A 228 12.41 -17.58 10.38
C TYR A 228 13.43 -18.60 9.84
N ARG A 229 14.37 -18.18 8.98
CA ARG A 229 15.57 -18.96 8.66
C ARG A 229 16.74 -18.44 9.50
N SER A 230 17.00 -19.09 10.64
CA SER A 230 18.33 -19.02 11.26
C SER A 230 19.24 -20.05 10.57
N SER A 231 20.41 -19.61 10.13
CA SER A 231 21.49 -20.46 9.62
C SER A 231 22.19 -21.28 10.70
N VAL A 232 21.73 -21.21 11.95
CA VAL A 232 22.36 -21.87 13.10
C VAL A 232 21.27 -22.53 13.95
N VAL A 233 21.34 -23.86 14.04
CA VAL A 233 20.59 -24.77 14.93
C VAL A 233 19.16 -25.17 14.50
N SER A 234 19.09 -26.21 13.66
CA SER A 234 17.86 -26.95 13.30
C SER A 234 17.22 -27.80 14.41
N ILE A 235 17.54 -27.58 15.70
CA ILE A 235 17.12 -28.49 16.79
C ILE A 235 16.17 -27.83 17.81
N VAL A 236 15.83 -26.54 17.70
CA VAL A 236 14.90 -25.88 18.64
C VAL A 236 13.73 -25.13 17.96
N ILE A 237 13.54 -25.32 16.65
CA ILE A 237 12.65 -24.50 15.81
C ILE A 237 11.27 -25.15 15.58
N GLU A 238 10.62 -25.65 16.63
CA GLU A 238 9.16 -25.85 16.60
C GLU A 238 8.41 -24.75 17.37
N ALA A 239 9.11 -23.96 18.18
CA ALA A 239 8.48 -22.95 19.06
C ALA A 239 8.55 -21.50 18.55
N PHE A 240 9.28 -21.22 17.47
CA PHE A 240 9.41 -19.88 16.90
C PHE A 240 8.76 -19.79 15.51
N ARG A 241 7.42 -19.98 15.46
CA ARG A 241 6.65 -19.23 14.47
C ARG A 241 6.94 -17.75 14.73
N SER A 242 7.50 -17.07 13.75
CA SER A 242 7.89 -15.66 13.83
C SER A 242 6.74 -14.82 14.39
N SER A 243 6.97 -14.20 15.54
CA SER A 243 5.98 -13.34 16.17
C SER A 243 5.95 -11.99 15.47
N VAL A 244 4.77 -11.55 15.03
CA VAL A 244 4.58 -10.18 14.54
C VAL A 244 4.81 -9.21 15.70
N SER A 245 5.67 -8.23 15.50
CA SER A 245 5.85 -7.11 16.42
C SER A 245 4.92 -5.98 16.05
N TRP A 246 4.20 -5.45 17.03
CA TRP A 246 3.22 -4.39 16.82
C TRP A 246 3.70 -3.08 17.44
N ALA A 247 3.54 -1.99 16.70
CA ALA A 247 3.75 -0.63 17.18
C ALA A 247 2.45 0.18 17.02
N PRO A 248 2.13 1.11 17.94
CA PRO A 248 1.01 2.03 17.74
C PRO A 248 1.19 2.86 16.47
N MET A 249 0.14 2.94 15.67
CA MET A 249 0.10 3.74 14.44
C MET A 249 -0.99 4.81 14.55
N SER A 250 -0.66 6.04 14.15
CA SER A 250 -1.61 7.14 14.04
C SER A 250 -1.96 7.39 12.58
N THR A 251 -3.26 7.53 12.30
CA THR A 251 -3.81 7.87 10.99
C THR A 251 -4.54 9.21 10.98
N ASP A 252 -4.59 9.93 12.10
CA ASP A 252 -5.34 11.19 12.25
C ASP A 252 -4.83 12.27 11.28
N ARG A 253 -3.55 12.14 10.90
CA ARG A 253 -2.88 13.00 9.93
C ARG A 253 -3.08 12.57 8.46
N GLY A 254 -3.92 11.59 8.17
CA GLY A 254 -4.27 11.15 6.82
C GLY A 254 -3.25 10.24 6.15
N TYR A 255 -2.21 9.84 6.88
CA TYR A 255 -1.20 8.88 6.46
C TYR A 255 -0.85 7.98 7.63
N TYR A 256 -0.06 6.95 7.38
CA TYR A 256 0.37 5.99 8.39
C TYR A 256 1.61 6.51 9.11
N TYR A 257 1.45 6.91 10.38
CA TYR A 257 2.56 7.40 11.20
C TYR A 257 2.87 6.48 12.36
N ILE A 258 4.17 6.30 12.64
CA ILE A 258 4.67 5.69 13.87
C ILE A 258 5.57 6.68 14.60
N SER A 259 5.62 6.58 15.93
CA SER A 259 6.53 7.38 16.74
C SER A 259 7.81 6.59 17.01
N ILE A 260 8.96 7.15 16.60
CA ILE A 260 10.27 6.56 16.87
C ILE A 260 10.77 7.11 18.20
N GLN A 261 11.01 6.23 19.17
CA GLN A 261 11.49 6.63 20.50
C GLN A 261 13.01 6.81 20.56
N SER A 262 13.75 5.98 19.84
CA SER A 262 15.21 6.00 19.82
C SER A 262 15.75 5.32 18.57
N LEU A 263 16.89 5.77 18.08
CA LEU A 263 17.65 5.11 17.02
C LEU A 263 19.10 4.92 17.48
N GLY A 264 19.60 3.70 17.39
CA GLY A 264 20.98 3.36 17.72
C GLY A 264 21.63 2.59 16.58
N VAL A 265 22.92 2.83 16.37
CA VAL A 265 23.76 2.01 15.48
C VAL A 265 24.64 1.14 16.36
N TYR A 266 24.64 -0.15 16.04
CA TYR A 266 25.36 -1.17 16.78
C TYR A 266 26.54 -1.68 15.94
N PRO A 267 27.69 -1.97 16.57
CA PRO A 267 28.79 -2.69 15.92
C PRO A 267 28.33 -4.03 15.32
N GLU A 268 28.83 -4.37 14.13
CA GLU A 268 28.44 -5.55 13.33
C GLU A 268 28.73 -6.90 14.03
N ASP A 269 29.60 -6.88 15.05
CA ASP A 269 30.08 -8.06 15.80
C ASP A 269 29.21 -8.46 17.01
N GLN A 270 28.08 -7.77 17.26
CA GLN A 270 27.16 -8.09 18.35
C GLN A 270 25.81 -8.61 17.82
N PRO A 271 25.30 -9.76 18.32
CA PRO A 271 24.02 -10.29 17.88
C PRO A 271 22.86 -9.34 18.22
N SER A 272 22.00 -9.11 17.23
CA SER A 272 20.84 -8.20 17.23
C SER A 272 19.72 -8.54 18.24
N THR A 273 19.92 -9.53 19.10
CA THR A 273 18.94 -10.04 20.07
C THR A 273 19.14 -9.53 21.50
N VAL A 274 20.13 -8.68 21.75
CA VAL A 274 20.43 -8.21 23.12
C VAL A 274 19.74 -6.87 23.39
N LYS A 275 18.64 -6.92 24.14
CA LYS A 275 18.03 -5.76 24.82
C LYS A 275 19.11 -5.06 25.63
N ALA A 276 19.44 -3.83 25.26
CA ALA A 276 20.51 -3.02 25.83
C ALA A 276 21.91 -3.65 25.64
N VAL A 277 22.41 -3.66 24.40
CA VAL A 277 23.82 -3.92 24.14
C VAL A 277 24.62 -2.73 24.66
N THR A 278 25.46 -2.95 25.67
CA THR A 278 26.52 -2.01 26.05
C THR A 278 27.39 -1.70 24.83
N GLY A 279 27.47 -0.43 24.42
CA GLY A 279 28.29 0.00 23.28
C GLY A 279 27.51 0.46 22.04
N ALA A 280 26.17 0.50 22.08
CA ALA A 280 25.39 1.19 21.06
C ALA A 280 25.80 2.66 20.96
N LYS A 281 26.10 3.15 19.75
CA LYS A 281 26.12 4.59 19.52
C LYS A 281 24.70 5.03 19.29
N GLU A 282 24.06 5.53 20.34
CA GLU A 282 22.76 6.17 20.24
C GLU A 282 22.90 7.39 19.32
N ILE A 283 22.13 7.41 18.23
CA ILE A 283 22.03 8.58 17.34
C ILE A 283 21.14 9.62 18.03
N SER A 284 20.03 9.17 18.62
CA SER A 284 19.22 9.96 19.55
C SER A 284 18.31 9.05 20.38
N THR A 285 17.96 9.52 21.57
CA THR A 285 17.15 8.84 22.60
C THR A 285 15.85 9.55 22.94
N ASP A 286 15.53 10.65 22.27
CA ASP A 286 14.28 11.35 22.50
C ASP A 286 13.35 11.33 21.28
N GLN A 287 12.06 11.17 21.54
CA GLN A 287 11.01 11.26 20.53
C GLN A 287 10.99 12.65 19.87
N ALA A 288 11.42 13.69 20.58
CA ALA A 288 11.45 15.06 20.07
C ALA A 288 12.42 15.22 18.88
N SER A 289 13.49 14.42 18.83
CA SER A 289 14.50 14.44 17.77
C SER A 289 14.00 13.79 16.48
N PHE A 290 13.12 12.79 16.57
CA PHE A 290 12.63 12.04 15.41
C PHE A 290 11.23 12.47 14.96
N GLY A 291 10.43 13.02 15.87
CA GLY A 291 9.02 13.27 15.62
C GLY A 291 8.26 11.99 15.27
N ASP A 292 7.29 12.11 14.37
CA ASP A 292 6.57 10.97 13.83
C ASP A 292 7.06 10.65 12.43
N ALA A 293 7.38 9.38 12.20
CA ALA A 293 7.83 8.87 10.92
C ALA A 293 6.64 8.35 10.11
N MET A 294 6.55 8.79 8.85
CA MET A 294 5.56 8.27 7.90
C MET A 294 6.03 6.90 7.38
N VAL A 295 5.13 5.93 7.36
CA VAL A 295 5.37 4.62 6.75
C VAL A 295 4.88 4.69 5.30
N ASP A 296 5.84 4.80 4.39
CA ASP A 296 5.59 5.11 2.97
C ASP A 296 6.26 4.09 2.05
N SER A 297 5.47 3.28 1.34
CA SER A 297 5.95 2.34 0.32
C SER A 297 6.22 2.99 -1.05
N GLY A 298 5.72 4.21 -1.27
CA GLY A 298 5.95 4.99 -2.49
C GLY A 298 7.27 5.75 -2.50
N THR A 299 7.94 5.87 -1.35
CA THR A 299 9.26 6.50 -1.22
C THR A 299 10.36 5.45 -1.12
N THR A 300 11.32 5.47 -2.05
CA THR A 300 12.34 4.40 -2.20
C THR A 300 13.32 4.28 -1.02
N TYR A 301 13.69 5.40 -0.40
CA TYR A 301 14.72 5.45 0.64
C TYR A 301 14.22 6.20 1.88
N THR A 302 14.68 5.77 3.05
CA THR A 302 14.48 6.45 4.34
C THR A 302 15.53 7.53 4.58
#